data_AF-W2MZL0-F1
#
_entry.id   AF-W2MZL0-F1
#
_cell.length_a   1.000
_cell.length_b   1.000
_cell.length_c   1.000
_cell.angle_alpha   90.00
_cell.angle_beta   90.00
_cell.angle_gamma   90.00
#
_symmetry.space_group_name_H-M   'P 1'
#
loop_
_entity.id
_entity.type
_entity.pdbx_description
1 polymer ?
#
loop_
_entity_poly.entity_id
_entity_poly.type
_entity_poly.pdbx_seq_one_letter_code
_entity_poly.pdbx_strand_id
1 'polypeptide(L)'
;GNVVLNGTKSGGLWGWDLRTPRRAFEWEGEATPDRPAGSVLDIHMLNDCQRAVVQRSNGELRVVDLRTSKPVVEFMSGAPKRYLPSLRCAVDNYESVVVAGGDARHPLAVNSFNLQDGRCVSSLEVRNSPSMQKRSTLVQQVQLKSGHYGTRYENTPEIWALSRNELYVCSGRTEE
;
A
#
# COMPACT_ATOMS: atom_id res chain seq x y z
N GLY A 1 -20.94 2.92 3.49
CA GLY A 1 -21.03 3.62 2.19
C GLY A 1 -21.91 2.82 1.24
N ASN A 2 -22.47 3.46 0.21
CA ASN A 2 -23.32 2.81 -0.81
C ASN A 2 -22.57 2.63 -2.14
N VAL A 3 -21.25 2.80 -2.17
CA VAL A 3 -20.42 2.67 -3.36
C VAL A 3 -19.38 1.58 -3.14
N VAL A 4 -19.23 0.69 -4.12
CA VAL A 4 -18.13 -0.28 -4.16
C VAL A 4 -17.07 0.23 -5.12
N LEU A 5 -15.83 0.30 -4.65
CA LEU A 5 -14.68 0.60 -5.49
C LEU A 5 -14.12 -0.66 -6.13
N ASN A 6 -13.83 -0.56 -7.41
CA ASN A 6 -13.15 -1.55 -8.21
C ASN A 6 -11.88 -0.94 -8.80
N GLY A 7 -10.77 -1.66 -8.67
CA GLY A 7 -9.55 -1.35 -9.41
C GLY A 7 -9.45 -2.16 -10.69
N THR A 8 -9.00 -1.53 -11.77
CA THR A 8 -8.92 -2.18 -13.09
C THR A 8 -7.50 -2.65 -13.41
N LYS A 9 -7.40 -3.57 -14.39
CA LYS A 9 -6.11 -3.99 -14.96
C LYS A 9 -5.38 -2.86 -15.70
N SER A 10 -6.11 -1.87 -16.22
CA SER A 10 -5.56 -0.66 -16.84
C SER A 10 -5.13 0.40 -15.83
N GLY A 11 -5.24 0.13 -14.52
CA GLY A 11 -4.86 1.08 -13.48
C GLY A 11 -5.95 2.08 -13.08
N GLY A 12 -7.11 2.04 -13.73
CA GLY A 12 -8.26 2.87 -13.39
C GLY A 12 -8.99 2.45 -12.12
N LEU A 13 -9.90 3.31 -11.66
CA LEU A 13 -10.85 3.02 -10.58
C LEU A 13 -12.28 3.26 -11.04
N TRP A 14 -13.17 2.33 -10.72
CA TRP A 14 -14.60 2.46 -10.97
C TRP A 14 -15.36 2.42 -9.65
N GLY A 15 -16.33 3.32 -9.47
CA GLY A 15 -17.25 3.32 -8.35
C GLY A 15 -18.64 2.85 -8.79
N TRP A 16 -19.16 1.80 -8.17
CA TRP A 16 -20.51 1.28 -8.45
C TRP A 16 -21.46 1.65 -7.32
N ASP A 17 -22.55 2.36 -7.62
CA ASP A 17 -23.58 2.62 -6.62
C ASP A 17 -24.36 1.32 -6.38
N LEU A 18 -24.47 0.86 -5.15
CA LEU A 18 -25.20 -0.37 -4.82
C LEU A 18 -26.73 -0.20 -4.90
N ARG A 19 -27.22 1.04 -4.92
CA ARG A 19 -28.66 1.35 -4.98
C ARG A 19 -29.19 1.40 -6.40
N THR A 20 -28.30 1.52 -7.40
CA THR A 20 -28.69 1.63 -8.81
C THR A 20 -27.75 0.79 -9.67
N PRO A 21 -28.18 0.21 -10.80
CA PRO A 21 -27.28 -0.55 -11.68
C PRO A 21 -26.40 0.39 -12.53
N ARG A 22 -25.75 1.39 -11.92
CA ARG A 22 -24.98 2.43 -12.60
C ARG A 22 -23.63 2.66 -11.93
N ARG A 23 -22.64 3.04 -12.75
CA ARG A 23 -21.36 3.57 -12.27
C ARG A 23 -21.61 4.98 -11.71
N ALA A 24 -21.23 5.19 -10.46
CA ALA A 24 -21.19 6.50 -9.84
C ALA A 24 -20.05 7.35 -10.43
N PHE A 25 -18.92 6.70 -10.73
CA PHE A 25 -17.79 7.33 -11.43
C PHE A 25 -16.89 6.28 -12.09
N GLU A 26 -16.11 6.75 -13.05
CA GLU A 26 -15.13 5.97 -13.82
C GLU A 26 -13.90 6.85 -14.07
N TRP A 27 -12.75 6.36 -13.62
CA TRP A 27 -11.47 7.01 -13.80
C TRP A 27 -10.50 6.04 -14.46
N GLU A 28 -9.85 6.49 -15.53
CA GLU A 28 -8.82 5.73 -16.22
C GLU A 28 -7.44 5.99 -15.62
N GLY A 29 -6.58 4.97 -15.64
CA GLY A 29 -5.21 5.12 -15.16
C GLY A 29 -4.43 6.11 -16.03
N GLU A 30 -3.69 7.02 -15.39
CA GLU A 30 -2.72 7.88 -16.08
C GLU A 30 -1.66 7.02 -16.76
N ALA A 31 -1.75 6.90 -18.08
CA ALA A 31 -0.84 6.12 -18.90
C ALA A 31 -0.27 6.99 -20.02
N THR A 32 1.05 6.94 -20.19
CA THR A 32 1.72 7.43 -21.40
C THR A 32 2.27 6.25 -22.18
N PRO A 33 2.56 6.39 -23.48
CA PRO A 33 3.14 5.30 -24.28
C PRO A 33 4.39 4.66 -23.65
N ASP A 34 5.21 5.47 -22.98
CA ASP A 34 6.44 5.02 -22.32
C ASP A 34 6.22 4.54 -20.88
N ARG A 35 5.07 4.85 -20.28
CA ARG A 35 4.73 4.54 -18.89
C ARG A 35 3.25 4.14 -18.78
N PRO A 36 2.91 2.87 -19.10
CA PRO A 36 1.56 2.39 -18.88
C PRO A 36 1.22 2.42 -17.39
N ALA A 37 -0.04 2.73 -17.08
CA ALA A 37 -0.54 2.61 -15.73
C ALA A 37 -0.45 1.15 -15.27
N GLY A 38 0.10 0.92 -14.07
CA GLY A 38 0.11 -0.41 -13.47
C GLY A 38 -1.31 -0.85 -13.10
N SER A 39 -1.60 -2.15 -13.14
CA SER A 39 -2.88 -2.68 -12.66
C SER A 39 -3.10 -2.32 -11.20
N VAL A 40 -4.33 -1.95 -10.82
CA VAL A 40 -4.65 -1.73 -9.41
C VAL A 40 -4.66 -3.07 -8.70
N LEU A 41 -3.88 -3.18 -7.64
CA LEU A 41 -3.74 -4.39 -6.84
C LEU A 41 -4.49 -4.26 -5.52
N ASP A 42 -4.40 -3.09 -4.88
CA ASP A 42 -4.97 -2.84 -3.56
C ASP A 42 -5.61 -1.47 -3.48
N ILE A 43 -6.71 -1.39 -2.74
CA ILE A 43 -7.45 -0.15 -2.48
C ILE A 43 -7.79 -0.13 -1.00
N HIS A 44 -7.39 0.92 -0.31
CA HIS A 44 -7.82 1.21 1.06
C HIS A 44 -8.61 2.52 1.05
N MET A 45 -9.91 2.45 1.33
CA MET A 45 -10.76 3.63 1.45
C MET A 45 -10.48 4.32 2.78
N LEU A 46 -10.25 5.64 2.77
CA LEU A 46 -10.08 6.41 3.99
C LEU A 46 -11.44 6.70 4.66
N ASN A 47 -11.42 7.03 5.96
CA ASN A 47 -12.60 7.24 6.80
C ASN A 47 -13.48 8.40 6.30
N ASP A 48 -12.89 9.38 5.61
CA ASP A 48 -13.63 10.47 4.98
C ASP A 48 -14.50 10.03 3.78
N CYS A 49 -14.33 8.79 3.31
CA CYS A 49 -15.01 8.19 2.15
C CYS A 49 -14.84 8.99 0.84
N GLN A 50 -13.87 9.90 0.79
CA GLN A 50 -13.58 10.77 -0.35
C GLN A 50 -12.19 10.49 -0.93
N ARG A 51 -11.30 9.90 -0.14
CA ARG A 51 -9.95 9.57 -0.55
C ARG A 51 -9.69 8.07 -0.40
N ALA A 52 -8.83 7.55 -1.25
CA ALA A 52 -8.39 6.16 -1.17
C ALA A 52 -6.87 6.06 -1.42
N VAL A 53 -6.22 5.18 -0.66
CA VAL A 53 -4.87 4.72 -0.96
C VAL A 53 -4.94 3.65 -2.03
N VAL A 54 -4.15 3.78 -3.08
CA VAL A 54 -4.15 2.89 -4.25
C VAL A 54 -2.76 2.34 -4.48
N GLN A 55 -2.61 1.02 -4.40
CA GLN A 55 -1.38 0.32 -4.75
C GLN A 55 -1.51 -0.26 -6.16
N ARG A 56 -0.56 0.06 -7.03
CA ARG A 56 -0.48 -0.48 -8.39
C ARG A 56 0.67 -1.46 -8.58
N SER A 57 0.55 -2.29 -9.61
CA SER A 57 1.50 -3.36 -9.92
C SER A 57 2.86 -2.88 -10.43
N ASN A 58 3.01 -1.60 -10.76
CA ASN A 58 4.31 -1.03 -11.10
C ASN A 58 5.07 -0.53 -9.85
N GLY A 59 4.51 -0.73 -8.65
CA GLY A 59 5.04 -0.22 -7.38
C GLY A 59 4.60 1.20 -7.04
N GLU A 60 3.74 1.82 -7.86
CA GLU A 60 3.14 3.11 -7.52
C GLU A 60 2.20 2.96 -6.32
N LEU A 61 2.31 3.90 -5.39
CA LEU A 61 1.44 4.02 -4.23
C LEU A 61 1.12 5.49 -4.01
N ARG A 62 -0.18 5.81 -4.01
CA ARG A 62 -0.70 7.19 -3.91
C ARG A 62 -1.99 7.24 -3.10
N VAL A 63 -2.30 8.42 -2.58
CA VAL A 63 -3.68 8.79 -2.21
C VAL A 63 -4.33 9.50 -3.39
N VAL A 64 -5.55 9.09 -3.73
CA VAL A 64 -6.38 9.70 -4.79
C VAL A 64 -7.63 10.30 -4.16
N ASP A 65 -7.97 11.54 -4.51
CA ASP A 65 -9.28 12.14 -4.21
C ASP A 65 -10.29 11.65 -5.25
N LEU A 66 -11.30 10.93 -4.80
CA LEU A 66 -12.31 10.29 -5.64
C LEU A 66 -13.32 11.27 -6.25
N ARG A 67 -13.46 12.49 -5.70
CA ARG A 67 -14.33 13.53 -6.26
C ARG A 67 -13.68 14.21 -7.45
N THR A 68 -12.37 14.38 -7.40
CA THR A 68 -11.59 15.06 -8.46
C THR A 68 -10.86 14.11 -9.38
N SER A 69 -10.75 12.83 -9.01
CA SER A 69 -9.96 11.81 -9.70
C SER A 69 -8.48 12.19 -9.85
N LYS A 70 -7.94 12.95 -8.87
CA LYS A 70 -6.55 13.41 -8.88
C LYS A 70 -5.74 12.79 -7.75
N PRO A 71 -4.46 12.45 -7.99
CA PRO A 71 -3.56 12.14 -6.90
C PRO A 71 -3.38 13.37 -6.01
N VAL A 72 -3.49 13.17 -4.70
CA VAL A 72 -3.29 14.23 -3.69
C VAL A 72 -2.00 14.03 -2.89
N VAL A 73 -1.55 12.77 -2.76
CA VAL A 73 -0.28 12.43 -2.12
C VAL A 73 0.37 11.30 -2.92
N GLU A 74 1.67 11.42 -3.21
CA GLU A 74 2.47 10.37 -3.83
C GLU A 74 3.51 9.86 -2.83
N PHE A 75 3.48 8.55 -2.54
CA PHE A 75 4.46 7.89 -1.68
C PHE A 75 5.57 7.25 -2.51
N MET A 76 5.17 6.58 -3.60
CA MET A 76 6.05 5.89 -4.51
C MET A 76 5.54 6.13 -5.94
N SER A 77 6.42 6.60 -6.82
CA SER A 77 6.05 6.95 -8.20
C SER A 77 5.85 5.71 -9.10
N GLY A 78 6.31 4.54 -8.68
CA GLY A 78 6.30 3.31 -9.50
C GLY A 78 7.34 3.32 -10.63
N ALA A 79 7.76 2.13 -11.07
CA ALA A 79 8.80 1.98 -12.09
C ALA A 79 8.22 1.60 -13.47
N PRO A 80 8.71 2.21 -14.56
CA PRO A 80 8.31 1.83 -15.91
C PRO A 80 8.71 0.37 -16.19
N LYS A 81 7.90 -0.34 -16.97
CA LYS A 81 8.16 -1.73 -17.41
C LYS A 81 8.36 -2.75 -16.29
N ARG A 82 7.93 -2.44 -15.06
CA ARG A 82 7.99 -3.35 -13.91
C ARG A 82 6.60 -3.84 -13.53
N TYR A 83 6.49 -5.13 -13.23
CA TYR A 83 5.24 -5.77 -12.81
C TYR A 83 5.47 -6.58 -11.52
N LEU A 84 4.76 -6.19 -10.47
CA LEU A 84 4.84 -6.67 -9.09
C LEU A 84 3.41 -7.00 -8.63
N PRO A 85 2.83 -8.14 -9.04
CA PRO A 85 1.39 -8.43 -8.92
C PRO A 85 0.89 -8.66 -7.50
N SER A 86 1.80 -8.86 -6.56
CA SER A 86 1.46 -9.28 -5.20
C SER A 86 1.56 -8.15 -4.18
N LEU A 87 1.82 -6.92 -4.62
CA LEU A 87 1.97 -5.77 -3.72
C LEU A 87 0.66 -5.46 -2.99
N ARG A 88 0.77 -5.26 -1.68
CA ARG A 88 -0.31 -4.80 -0.79
C ARG A 88 0.24 -3.77 0.19
N CYS A 89 -0.60 -2.81 0.54
CA CYS A 89 -0.29 -1.79 1.53
C CYS A 89 -1.25 -1.90 2.72
N ALA A 90 -0.84 -1.37 3.86
CA ALA A 90 -1.70 -1.26 5.04
C ALA A 90 -1.71 0.19 5.52
N VAL A 91 -2.86 0.63 6.01
CA VAL A 91 -3.04 1.95 6.65
C VAL A 91 -3.37 1.69 8.11
N ASP A 92 -2.78 2.47 9.01
CA ASP A 92 -3.08 2.37 10.43
C ASP A 92 -4.49 2.89 10.76
N ASN A 93 -5.01 2.51 11.93
CA ASN A 93 -6.38 2.88 12.32
C ASN A 93 -6.58 4.40 12.50
N TYR A 94 -5.49 5.14 12.73
CA TYR A 94 -5.53 6.60 12.87
C TYR A 94 -5.40 7.33 11.54
N GLU A 95 -5.20 6.61 10.42
CA GLU A 95 -4.94 7.18 9.10
C GLU A 95 -3.80 8.21 9.13
N SER A 96 -2.75 7.86 9.88
CA SER A 96 -1.55 8.68 10.04
C SER A 96 -0.40 8.14 9.19
N VAL A 97 -0.38 6.82 8.97
CA VAL A 97 0.74 6.13 8.32
C VAL A 97 0.24 5.08 7.32
N VAL A 98 0.89 5.06 6.15
CA VAL A 98 0.80 3.96 5.19
C VAL A 98 2.06 3.13 5.25
N VAL A 99 1.92 1.82 5.39
CA VAL A 99 3.03 0.87 5.32
C VAL A 99 2.93 0.05 4.05
N ALA A 100 4.03 -0.04 3.31
CA ALA A 100 4.11 -0.76 2.05
C ALA A 100 5.36 -1.62 1.97
N GLY A 101 5.21 -2.78 1.35
CA GLY A 101 6.33 -3.65 1.00
C GLY A 101 7.01 -3.17 -0.27
N GLY A 102 8.34 -3.15 -0.26
CA GLY A 102 9.27 -3.07 -1.38
C GLY A 102 8.98 -2.02 -2.46
N ASP A 103 9.87 -1.03 -2.64
CA ASP A 103 9.81 -0.15 -3.80
C ASP A 103 10.72 -0.67 -4.95
N ALA A 104 10.73 0.03 -6.07
CA ALA A 104 11.58 -0.36 -7.20
C ALA A 104 13.09 -0.34 -6.88
N ARG A 105 13.51 0.52 -5.94
CA ARG A 105 14.90 0.71 -5.51
C ARG A 105 15.29 -0.21 -4.35
N HIS A 106 14.36 -0.47 -3.45
CA HIS A 106 14.49 -1.23 -2.21
C HIS A 106 13.43 -2.34 -2.16
N PRO A 107 13.54 -3.37 -3.04
CA PRO A 107 12.55 -4.44 -3.17
C PRO A 107 12.37 -5.30 -1.90
N LEU A 108 13.35 -5.26 -1.01
CA LEU A 108 13.39 -6.00 0.25
C LEU A 108 13.11 -5.10 1.46
N ALA A 109 12.58 -3.90 1.27
CA ALA A 109 12.28 -3.00 2.38
C ALA A 109 10.81 -3.05 2.78
N VAL A 110 10.53 -2.74 4.04
CA VAL A 110 9.23 -2.30 4.52
C VAL A 110 9.32 -0.80 4.75
N ASN A 111 8.51 -0.02 4.03
CA ASN A 111 8.54 1.43 4.08
C ASN A 111 7.26 1.94 4.77
N SER A 112 7.43 2.90 5.67
CA SER A 112 6.33 3.61 6.33
C SER A 112 6.34 5.06 5.90
N PHE A 113 5.19 5.58 5.51
CA PHE A 113 5.03 6.96 5.05
C PHE A 113 3.95 7.67 5.86
N ASN A 114 4.15 8.95 6.13
CA ASN A 114 3.10 9.80 6.68
C ASN A 114 2.02 9.99 5.61
N LEU A 115 0.77 9.65 5.93
CA LEU A 115 -0.36 9.66 4.99
C LEU A 115 -0.67 11.06 4.44
N GLN A 116 -0.42 12.12 5.23
CA GLN A 116 -0.82 13.48 4.90
C GLN A 116 0.11 14.15 3.88
N ASP A 117 1.42 13.98 4.04
CA ASP A 117 2.43 14.67 3.24
C ASP A 117 3.25 13.73 2.33
N GLY A 118 3.10 12.42 2.49
CA GLY A 118 3.81 11.42 1.69
C GLY A 118 5.25 11.16 2.12
N ARG A 119 5.72 11.82 3.19
CA ARG A 119 7.11 11.70 3.64
C ARG A 119 7.37 10.28 4.16
N CYS A 120 8.48 9.69 3.72
CA CYS A 120 8.99 8.45 4.31
C CYS A 120 9.41 8.70 5.76
N VAL A 121 8.75 8.03 6.70
CA VAL A 121 9.01 8.09 8.14
C VAL A 121 10.05 7.04 8.53
N SER A 122 9.95 5.83 7.97
CA SER A 122 10.92 4.76 8.21
C SER A 122 11.04 3.82 7.03
N SER A 123 12.21 3.20 6.89
CA SER A 123 12.48 2.15 5.92
C SER A 123 13.34 1.08 6.58
N LEU A 124 12.84 -0.15 6.61
CA LEU A 124 13.52 -1.29 7.21
C LEU A 124 13.79 -2.33 6.14
N GLU A 125 15.07 -2.63 5.88
CA GLU A 125 15.44 -3.71 4.97
C GLU A 125 15.29 -5.06 5.67
N VAL A 126 14.40 -5.91 5.16
CA VAL A 126 14.28 -7.29 5.63
C VAL A 126 15.33 -8.15 4.94
N ARG A 127 16.30 -8.60 5.75
CA ARG A 127 17.40 -9.47 5.34
C ARG A 127 17.23 -10.84 5.99
N ASN A 128 17.67 -11.87 5.28
CA ASN A 128 17.71 -13.21 5.85
C ASN A 128 18.74 -13.30 6.97
N SER A 129 18.46 -14.13 7.98
CA SER A 129 19.49 -14.55 8.93
C SER A 129 20.65 -15.18 8.14
N PRO A 130 21.91 -14.87 8.46
CA PRO A 130 23.08 -15.45 7.79
C PRO A 130 23.11 -16.99 7.78
N SER A 131 22.35 -17.61 8.69
CA SER A 131 22.19 -19.07 8.80
C SER A 131 21.34 -19.70 7.70
N MET A 132 20.54 -18.92 6.96
CA MET A 132 19.70 -19.42 5.88
C MET A 132 20.37 -19.23 4.53
N GLN A 133 20.74 -20.34 3.86
CA GLN A 133 21.32 -20.35 2.50
C GLN A 133 20.33 -19.89 1.39
N LYS A 134 19.10 -19.51 1.73
CA LYS A 134 18.09 -19.07 0.77
C LYS A 134 18.20 -17.56 0.52
N ARG A 135 18.04 -17.16 -0.75
CA ARG A 135 18.03 -15.76 -1.18
C ARG A 135 16.76 -15.06 -0.70
N SER A 136 16.88 -13.90 -0.05
CA SER A 136 15.75 -13.06 0.35
C SER A 136 14.87 -12.71 -0.85
N THR A 137 13.56 -12.69 -0.63
CA THR A 137 12.56 -12.37 -1.67
C THR A 137 11.83 -11.08 -1.39
N LEU A 138 11.27 -10.48 -2.44
CA LEU A 138 10.54 -9.21 -2.36
C LEU A 138 9.46 -9.25 -1.28
N VAL A 139 9.31 -8.16 -0.53
CA VAL A 139 8.15 -8.01 0.36
C VAL A 139 6.92 -7.76 -0.51
N GLN A 140 5.93 -8.64 -0.41
CA GLN A 140 4.74 -8.60 -1.24
C GLN A 140 3.58 -7.97 -0.48
N GLN A 141 3.39 -8.34 0.78
CA GLN A 141 2.25 -7.85 1.55
C GLN A 141 2.70 -7.32 2.90
N VAL A 142 2.05 -6.26 3.34
CA VAL A 142 2.15 -5.79 4.71
C VAL A 142 0.77 -5.81 5.37
N GLN A 143 0.72 -6.17 6.65
CA GLN A 143 -0.44 -6.04 7.50
C GLN A 143 -0.05 -5.32 8.79
N LEU A 144 -0.98 -4.52 9.31
CA LEU A 144 -0.89 -3.96 10.65
C LEU A 144 -1.80 -4.77 11.57
N LYS A 145 -1.26 -5.23 12.70
CA LYS A 145 -2.01 -5.91 13.75
C LYS A 145 -2.00 -5.08 15.01
N SER A 146 -3.12 -5.08 15.74
CA SER A 146 -3.15 -4.53 17.09
C SER A 146 -2.20 -5.37 17.97
N GLY A 147 -1.31 -4.70 18.71
CA GLY A 147 -0.38 -5.38 19.61
C GLY A 147 -1.11 -6.30 20.58
N HIS A 148 -0.68 -7.55 20.67
CA HIS A 148 -1.34 -8.59 21.49
C HIS A 148 -1.00 -8.52 22.99
N TYR A 149 -0.34 -7.45 23.45
CA TYR A 149 0.24 -7.39 24.79
C TYR A 149 -0.25 -6.21 25.63
N GLY A 150 -1.43 -6.38 26.24
CA GLY A 150 -1.87 -5.62 27.42
C GLY A 150 -2.01 -4.10 27.25
N THR A 151 -2.68 -3.49 28.22
CA THR A 151 -3.11 -2.08 28.24
C THR A 151 -2.00 -1.02 28.12
N ARG A 152 -0.71 -1.41 28.08
CA ARG A 152 0.41 -0.47 27.90
C ARG A 152 0.78 -0.18 26.45
N TYR A 153 0.37 -1.02 25.49
CA TYR A 153 0.85 -0.94 24.10
C TYR A 153 -0.27 -1.07 23.06
N GLU A 154 -1.53 -0.84 23.45
CA GLU A 154 -2.70 -0.90 22.55
C GLU A 154 -2.54 -0.04 21.29
N ASN A 155 -1.73 1.03 21.36
CA ASN A 155 -1.63 2.03 20.30
C ASN A 155 -0.44 1.86 19.34
N THR A 156 0.44 0.88 19.55
CA THR A 156 1.56 0.64 18.62
C THR A 156 1.27 -0.59 17.76
N PRO A 157 0.93 -0.41 16.47
CA PRO A 157 0.62 -1.55 15.62
C PRO A 157 1.87 -2.38 15.35
N GLU A 158 1.72 -3.69 15.37
CA GLU A 158 2.73 -4.64 14.94
C GLU A 158 2.70 -4.74 13.42
N ILE A 159 3.86 -4.57 12.78
CA ILE A 159 4.00 -4.63 11.33
C ILE A 159 4.37 -6.04 10.92
N TRP A 160 3.50 -6.69 10.15
CA TRP A 160 3.72 -8.01 9.58
C TRP A 160 4.01 -7.86 8.10
N ALA A 161 5.20 -8.23 7.66
CA ALA A 161 5.60 -8.20 6.26
C ALA A 161 5.79 -9.62 5.74
N LEU A 162 5.12 -9.94 4.65
CA LEU A 162 5.15 -11.26 4.02
C LEU A 162 5.96 -11.21 2.72
N SER A 163 6.93 -12.10 2.62
CA SER A 163 7.60 -12.48 1.38
C SER A 163 7.06 -13.85 0.93
N ARG A 164 7.56 -14.38 -0.19
CA ARG A 164 7.05 -15.66 -0.74
C ARG A 164 7.09 -16.80 0.27
N ASN A 165 8.13 -16.85 1.10
CA ASN A 165 8.37 -17.96 2.04
C ASN A 165 8.65 -17.49 3.47
N GLU A 166 8.63 -16.19 3.74
CA GLU A 166 9.06 -15.64 5.02
C GLU A 166 8.02 -14.65 5.56
N LEU A 167 7.87 -14.65 6.87
CA LEU A 167 7.09 -13.67 7.62
C LEU A 167 8.07 -12.90 8.50
N TYR A 168 8.09 -11.58 8.32
CA TYR A 168 8.86 -10.65 9.12
C TYR A 168 7.89 -9.91 10.04
N VAL A 169 8.15 -9.93 11.33
CA VAL A 169 7.30 -9.27 12.32
C VAL A 169 8.13 -8.23 13.05
N CYS A 170 7.66 -6.98 13.04
CA CYS A 170 8.25 -5.88 13.77
C CYS A 170 7.24 -5.36 14.79
N SER A 171 7.47 -5.69 16.05
CA SER A 171 6.80 -5.10 17.21
C SER A 171 7.60 -3.90 17.69
N GLY A 172 6.94 -2.77 17.95
CA GLY A 172 7.57 -1.52 18.38
C GLY A 172 8.46 -1.67 19.62
N ARG A 173 9.74 -1.94 19.39
CA ARG A 173 10.87 -1.69 20.26
C ARG A 173 12.04 -1.29 19.37
N THR A 174 12.30 0.00 19.29
CA THR A 174 13.68 0.48 19.28
C THR A 174 14.04 0.67 20.75
N GLU A 175 14.67 -0.32 21.37
CA GLU A 175 15.60 0.01 22.45
C GLU A 175 16.86 0.51 21.76
N GLU A 176 16.99 1.83 21.70
CA GLU A 176 18.24 2.61 21.81
C GLU A 176 17.89 4.08 22.06
#